data_AF-A0A2U0HZN0-F1
#
_entry.id   AF-A0A2U0HZN0-F1
#
_cell.length_a   1.000
_cell.length_b   1.000
_cell.length_c   1.000
_cell.angle_alpha   90.00
_cell.angle_beta   90.00
_cell.angle_gamma   90.00
#
_symmetry.space_group_name_H-M   'P 1'
#
loop_
_entity.id
_entity.type
_entity.pdbx_description
1 polymer ?
#
loop_
_entity_poly.entity_id
_entity_poly.type
_entity_poly.pdbx_seq_one_letter_code
_entity_poly.pdbx_strand_id
1 'polypeptide(L)'
;MLYRICIVLLISTLFFGSCKSKKRAAASKNKTRTERVVIRNSQKGDIKLPKKTEVKTPPPNASYAEIVTTYIDNYSLIAMEEMQQYGIPASITLAQGILESGAGRGELTRKANNHFGIKCHGWTGGRVYHDDDELQECFRKYKDPKYSFRDHSLFLTERSRYQDLFKLKKHDYKGWARGLKKAGYATDPRYPHKLISIIERYGLTHYDDLVLGGTTKTAKTNVANAKIKTYTVQRGDTLYSISRRYNITVDTLKQYNGLEDNTISIGQVLYLHEVKNQ
;
A
#
# COMPACT_ATOMS: atom_id res chain seq x y z
N MET A 1 -27.91 29.15 59.91
CA MET A 1 -26.77 28.79 60.79
C MET A 1 -26.69 27.27 60.82
N LEU A 2 -25.86 26.68 59.96
CA LEU A 2 -24.55 26.15 60.36
C LEU A 2 -24.64 25.24 61.60
N TYR A 3 -24.68 23.92 61.38
CA TYR A 3 -23.62 23.04 61.90
C TYR A 3 -23.72 21.59 61.40
N ARG A 4 -22.64 21.20 60.72
CA ARG A 4 -21.88 19.93 60.83
C ARG A 4 -22.55 18.65 60.29
N ILE A 5 -22.10 18.09 59.17
CA ILE A 5 -20.79 17.44 58.89
C ILE A 5 -20.66 16.09 59.63
N CYS A 6 -20.80 15.03 58.81
CA CYS A 6 -20.12 13.73 58.84
C CYS A 6 -20.50 12.65 59.87
N ILE A 7 -20.37 11.41 59.36
CA ILE A 7 -20.30 10.10 60.04
C ILE A 7 -21.68 9.45 60.20
N VAL A 8 -22.17 8.73 59.19
CA VAL A 8 -21.92 7.29 58.95
C VAL A 8 -22.14 6.48 60.23
N LEU A 9 -23.27 5.79 60.34
CA LEU A 9 -23.36 4.36 60.66
C LEU A 9 -24.83 3.94 60.90
N LEU A 10 -25.19 2.86 60.20
CA LEU A 10 -26.05 1.78 60.70
C LEU A 10 -27.58 2.02 60.83
N ILE A 11 -28.29 1.22 60.02
CA ILE A 11 -29.63 0.62 60.21
C ILE A 11 -30.65 1.09 59.16
N SER A 12 -30.54 0.50 57.98
CA SER A 12 -31.66 0.32 57.04
C SER A 12 -31.72 -1.15 56.59
N THR A 13 -31.83 -2.04 57.58
CA THR A 13 -32.25 -3.43 57.37
C THR A 13 -33.75 -3.52 57.58
N LEU A 14 -34.52 -3.70 56.51
CA LEU A 14 -35.72 -4.55 56.42
C LEU A 14 -36.42 -4.27 55.08
N PHE A 15 -36.21 -5.17 54.11
CA PHE A 15 -37.24 -5.78 53.26
C PHE A 15 -36.55 -6.70 52.23
N PHE A 16 -36.00 -7.83 52.70
CA PHE A 16 -35.70 -8.98 51.83
C PHE A 16 -36.94 -9.87 51.76
N GLY A 17 -37.76 -9.66 50.72
CA GLY A 17 -38.81 -10.59 50.30
C GLY A 17 -38.27 -11.52 49.22
N SER A 18 -37.91 -12.74 49.61
CA SER A 18 -37.46 -13.81 48.73
C SER A 18 -38.63 -14.32 47.87
N CYS A 19 -38.54 -14.16 46.55
CA CYS A 19 -39.42 -14.88 45.62
C CYS A 19 -38.59 -15.93 44.88
N LYS A 20 -38.62 -17.14 45.44
CA LYS A 20 -37.97 -18.35 44.93
C LYS A 20 -38.93 -19.04 43.94
N SER A 21 -38.75 -18.81 42.64
CA SER A 21 -39.37 -19.65 41.61
C SER A 21 -38.36 -20.65 41.07
N LYS A 22 -38.51 -21.91 41.47
CA LYS A 22 -37.85 -23.06 40.86
C LYS A 22 -38.36 -23.23 39.43
N LYS A 23 -37.53 -22.96 38.41
CA LYS A 23 -37.74 -23.51 37.07
C LYS A 23 -36.67 -24.56 36.79
N ARG A 24 -37.13 -25.80 36.60
CA ARG A 24 -36.32 -26.93 36.15
C ARG A 24 -35.66 -26.58 34.82
N ALA A 25 -34.39 -26.94 34.66
CA ALA A 25 -33.73 -26.93 33.37
C ALA A 25 -34.46 -27.91 32.44
N ALA A 26 -35.28 -27.40 31.54
CA ALA A 26 -35.72 -28.16 30.39
C ALA A 26 -34.52 -28.27 29.45
N ALA A 27 -34.01 -29.48 29.26
CA ALA A 27 -33.07 -29.78 28.19
C ALA A 27 -33.75 -29.47 26.85
N SER A 28 -33.56 -28.25 26.34
CA SER A 28 -33.89 -27.94 24.96
C SER A 28 -32.92 -28.73 24.09
N LYS A 29 -33.42 -29.80 23.46
CA LYS A 29 -32.78 -30.36 22.28
C LYS A 29 -32.77 -29.25 21.23
N ASN A 30 -31.70 -28.45 21.20
CA ASN A 30 -31.38 -27.65 20.03
C ASN A 30 -31.06 -28.66 18.93
N LYS A 31 -32.09 -29.02 18.17
CA LYS A 31 -32.00 -29.83 16.97
C LYS A 31 -31.08 -29.04 16.04
N THR A 32 -29.82 -29.47 15.95
CA THR A 32 -28.89 -28.97 14.95
C THR A 32 -29.57 -29.20 13.61
N ARG A 33 -30.16 -28.14 13.06
CA ARG A 33 -30.54 -28.14 11.66
C ARG A 33 -29.22 -28.04 10.93
N THR A 34 -28.65 -29.19 10.62
CA THR A 34 -27.62 -29.30 9.60
C THR A 34 -28.30 -28.82 8.33
N GLU A 35 -28.20 -27.51 8.04
CA GLU A 35 -28.32 -27.09 6.67
C GLU A 35 -27.20 -27.83 5.96
N ARG A 36 -27.57 -28.85 5.17
CA ARG A 36 -26.75 -29.20 4.03
C ARG A 36 -26.64 -27.92 3.24
N VAL A 37 -25.55 -27.19 3.46
CA VAL A 37 -25.03 -26.28 2.46
C VAL A 37 -24.80 -27.17 1.27
N VAL A 38 -25.77 -27.16 0.35
CA VAL A 38 -25.51 -27.60 -1.01
C VAL A 38 -24.42 -26.65 -1.44
N ILE A 39 -23.18 -27.12 -1.38
CA ILE A 39 -22.08 -26.56 -2.15
C ILE A 39 -22.58 -26.70 -3.57
N ARG A 40 -23.28 -25.67 -4.07
CA ARG A 40 -23.41 -25.49 -5.51
C ARG A 40 -21.97 -25.47 -5.95
N ASN A 41 -21.59 -26.49 -6.73
CA ASN A 41 -20.37 -26.52 -7.51
C ASN A 41 -20.32 -25.17 -8.23
N SER A 42 -19.68 -24.19 -7.61
CA SER A 42 -19.29 -22.97 -8.26
C SER A 42 -18.29 -23.47 -9.26
N GLN A 43 -18.73 -23.46 -10.53
CA GLN A 43 -17.94 -23.81 -11.68
C GLN A 43 -16.50 -23.39 -11.41
N LYS A 44 -15.63 -24.40 -11.30
CA LYS A 44 -14.18 -24.27 -11.25
C LYS A 44 -13.78 -23.75 -12.62
N GLY A 45 -14.13 -22.50 -12.92
CA GLY A 45 -13.49 -21.75 -13.97
C GLY A 45 -12.07 -21.61 -13.50
N ASP A 46 -11.13 -22.18 -14.26
CA ASP A 46 -9.71 -22.01 -14.05
C ASP A 46 -9.41 -20.51 -14.02
N ILE A 47 -9.40 -19.91 -12.83
CA ILE A 47 -8.84 -18.59 -12.62
C ILE A 47 -7.36 -18.78 -12.89
N LYS A 48 -6.92 -18.49 -14.12
CA LYS A 48 -5.51 -18.38 -14.43
C LYS A 48 -4.92 -17.32 -13.50
N LEU A 49 -4.17 -17.81 -12.52
CA LEU A 49 -3.36 -17.09 -11.54
C LEU A 49 -2.50 -16.02 -12.26
N PRO A 50 -2.25 -14.84 -11.66
CA PRO A 50 -1.85 -13.65 -12.41
C PRO A 50 -0.50 -13.80 -13.10
N LYS A 51 -0.39 -13.18 -14.27
CA LYS A 51 0.84 -13.08 -15.06
C LYS A 51 1.62 -11.91 -14.46
N LYS A 52 2.86 -12.15 -14.01
CA LYS A 52 3.83 -11.12 -13.54
C LYS A 52 3.70 -9.82 -14.37
N THR A 53 3.87 -8.64 -13.74
CA THR A 53 3.85 -7.34 -14.45
C THR A 53 4.67 -7.43 -15.74
N GLU A 54 4.03 -7.18 -16.88
CA GLU A 54 4.67 -7.27 -18.19
C GLU A 54 5.53 -6.01 -18.39
N VAL A 55 6.78 -6.10 -17.95
CA VAL A 55 7.75 -5.00 -18.06
C VAL A 55 8.24 -4.92 -19.51
N LYS A 56 7.91 -3.81 -20.20
CA LYS A 56 8.42 -3.52 -21.54
C LYS A 56 9.92 -3.27 -21.46
N THR A 57 10.70 -3.94 -22.31
CA THR A 57 12.16 -3.75 -22.40
C THR A 57 12.50 -2.67 -23.43
N PRO A 58 13.40 -1.72 -23.13
CA PRO A 58 13.90 -0.79 -24.12
C PRO A 58 14.62 -1.51 -25.28
N PRO A 59 14.67 -0.91 -26.49
CA PRO A 59 15.50 -1.41 -27.59
C PRO A 59 16.98 -1.57 -27.20
N PRO A 60 17.73 -2.52 -27.82
CA PRO A 60 19.15 -2.74 -27.50
C PRO A 60 20.05 -1.50 -27.60
N ASN A 61 19.72 -0.57 -28.52
CA ASN A 61 20.46 0.69 -28.76
C ASN A 61 19.68 1.93 -28.31
N ALA A 62 18.75 1.77 -27.37
CA ALA A 62 17.93 2.87 -26.88
C ALA A 62 18.78 3.98 -26.24
N SER A 63 18.48 5.22 -26.58
CA SER A 63 18.99 6.40 -25.88
C SER A 63 18.56 6.37 -24.42
N TYR A 64 19.29 7.08 -23.55
CA TYR A 64 18.89 7.20 -22.15
C TYR A 64 17.49 7.84 -22.00
N ALA A 65 17.11 8.73 -22.92
CA ALA A 65 15.77 9.30 -22.94
C ALA A 65 14.69 8.24 -23.19
N GLU A 66 14.87 7.36 -24.18
CA GLU A 66 13.93 6.26 -24.47
C GLU A 66 13.86 5.24 -23.34
N ILE A 67 14.99 4.96 -22.67
CA ILE A 67 15.03 4.10 -21.49
C ILE A 67 14.18 4.71 -20.37
N VAL A 68 14.32 6.01 -20.11
CA VAL A 68 13.52 6.71 -19.10
C VAL A 68 12.05 6.75 -19.49
N THR A 69 11.69 7.02 -20.73
CA THR A 69 10.30 6.97 -21.20
C THR A 69 9.71 5.58 -21.01
N THR A 70 10.44 4.52 -21.38
CA THR A 70 10.01 3.13 -21.17
C THR A 70 9.79 2.83 -19.67
N TYR A 71 10.66 3.34 -18.80
CA TYR A 71 10.49 3.22 -17.36
C TYR A 71 9.21 3.92 -16.87
N ILE A 72 8.97 5.14 -17.35
CA ILE A 72 7.76 5.91 -17.01
C ILE A 72 6.51 5.14 -17.48
N ASP A 73 6.50 4.61 -18.71
CA ASP A 73 5.38 3.83 -19.24
C ASP A 73 5.11 2.59 -18.39
N ASN A 74 6.16 1.88 -17.99
CA ASN A 74 6.04 0.67 -17.17
C ASN A 74 5.53 0.93 -15.75
N TYR A 75 5.80 2.10 -15.17
CA TYR A 75 5.61 2.30 -13.72
C TYR A 75 4.73 3.49 -13.35
N SER A 76 4.29 4.31 -14.30
CA SER A 76 3.45 5.48 -14.04
C SER A 76 2.12 5.14 -13.38
N LEU A 77 1.44 4.09 -13.83
CA LEU A 77 0.19 3.62 -13.21
C LEU A 77 0.40 3.20 -11.75
N ILE A 78 1.50 2.49 -11.47
CA ILE A 78 1.86 2.08 -10.10
C ILE A 78 2.15 3.32 -9.25
N ALA A 79 2.91 4.30 -9.76
CA ALA A 79 3.23 5.51 -9.02
C ALA A 79 2.00 6.39 -8.75
N MET A 80 1.09 6.52 -9.73
CA MET A 80 -0.20 7.20 -9.56
C MET A 80 -1.06 6.56 -8.47
N GLU A 81 -1.03 5.24 -8.43
CA GLU A 81 -1.75 4.50 -7.42
C GLU A 81 -1.14 4.65 -6.03
N GLU A 82 0.18 4.55 -5.92
CA GLU A 82 0.88 4.83 -4.67
C GLU A 82 0.60 6.28 -4.19
N MET A 83 0.49 7.25 -5.11
CA MET A 83 0.06 8.61 -4.77
C MET A 83 -1.37 8.64 -4.23
N GLN A 84 -2.30 7.93 -4.87
CA GLN A 84 -3.68 7.87 -4.42
C GLN A 84 -3.79 7.24 -3.03
N GLN A 85 -3.00 6.20 -2.76
CA GLN A 85 -3.09 5.41 -1.54
C GLN A 85 -2.31 6.02 -0.36
N TYR A 86 -1.11 6.57 -0.62
CA TYR A 86 -0.17 7.02 0.41
C TYR A 86 0.11 8.51 0.38
N GLY A 87 -0.31 9.23 -0.66
CA GLY A 87 -0.20 10.69 -0.73
C GLY A 87 1.17 11.23 -1.13
N ILE A 88 2.11 10.37 -1.56
CA ILE A 88 3.38 10.80 -2.17
C ILE A 88 3.10 11.19 -3.62
N PRO A 89 3.50 12.36 -4.13
CA PRO A 89 3.29 12.71 -5.54
C PRO A 89 3.84 11.60 -6.46
N ALA A 90 3.06 11.23 -7.48
CA ALA A 90 3.46 10.25 -8.48
C ALA A 90 4.74 10.71 -9.20
N SER A 91 4.86 12.02 -9.45
CA SER A 91 6.04 12.65 -10.01
C SER A 91 7.30 12.41 -9.17
N ILE A 92 7.18 12.50 -7.84
CA ILE A 92 8.28 12.22 -6.89
C ILE A 92 8.65 10.75 -6.93
N THR A 93 7.66 9.86 -6.83
CA THR A 93 7.88 8.41 -6.84
C THR A 93 8.58 7.96 -8.13
N LEU A 94 8.13 8.45 -9.29
CA LEU A 94 8.76 8.16 -10.58
C LEU A 94 10.17 8.73 -10.66
N ALA A 95 10.39 9.98 -10.24
CA ALA A 95 11.70 10.61 -10.30
C ALA A 95 12.73 9.92 -9.41
N GLN A 96 12.34 9.53 -8.19
CA GLN A 96 13.18 8.71 -7.32
C GLN A 96 13.46 7.37 -7.97
N GLY A 97 12.42 6.67 -8.44
CA GLY A 97 12.60 5.38 -9.13
C GLY A 97 13.57 5.46 -10.30
N ILE A 98 13.45 6.48 -11.16
CA ILE A 98 14.38 6.72 -12.28
C ILE A 98 15.81 6.94 -11.78
N LEU A 99 15.98 7.79 -10.77
CA LEU A 99 17.29 8.16 -10.24
C LEU A 99 17.98 6.99 -9.54
N GLU A 100 17.30 6.33 -8.60
CA GLU A 100 17.86 5.26 -7.76
C GLU A 100 18.11 3.97 -8.55
N SER A 101 17.26 3.65 -9.53
CA SER A 101 17.40 2.42 -10.32
C SER A 101 18.18 2.59 -11.64
N GLY A 102 18.64 3.81 -11.96
CA GLY A 102 19.19 4.12 -13.28
C GLY A 102 18.20 3.84 -14.41
N ALA A 103 16.92 4.22 -14.20
CA ALA A 103 15.77 3.89 -15.03
C ALA A 103 15.60 2.38 -15.26
N GLY A 104 15.71 1.59 -14.19
CA GLY A 104 15.49 0.14 -14.16
C GLY A 104 16.68 -0.69 -14.64
N ARG A 105 17.78 -0.06 -15.05
CA ARG A 105 18.98 -0.78 -15.55
C ARG A 105 19.93 -1.21 -14.44
N GLY A 106 19.80 -0.65 -13.24
CA GLY A 106 20.61 -0.97 -12.08
C GLY A 106 20.58 -2.48 -11.78
N GLU A 107 21.72 -3.01 -11.38
CA GLU A 107 21.87 -4.44 -11.12
C GLU A 107 20.92 -4.92 -10.02
N LEU A 108 20.82 -4.15 -8.93
CA LEU A 108 19.89 -4.40 -7.83
C LEU A 108 18.45 -4.49 -8.33
N THR A 109 18.02 -3.55 -9.17
CA THR A 109 16.67 -3.55 -9.76
C THR A 109 16.43 -4.77 -10.63
N ARG A 110 17.38 -5.13 -11.52
CA ARG A 110 17.24 -6.29 -12.40
C ARG A 110 17.22 -7.63 -11.65
N LYS A 111 18.01 -7.77 -10.58
CA LYS A 111 18.11 -9.02 -9.81
C LYS A 111 17.01 -9.17 -8.76
N ALA A 112 16.51 -8.07 -8.23
CA ALA A 112 15.68 -8.06 -7.03
C ALA A 112 14.36 -7.31 -7.17
N ASN A 113 14.07 -6.70 -8.33
CA ASN A 113 12.96 -5.76 -8.52
C ASN A 113 12.97 -4.63 -7.48
N ASN A 114 14.14 -4.26 -6.94
CA ASN A 114 14.27 -3.21 -5.94
C ASN A 114 14.66 -1.91 -6.65
N HIS A 115 13.69 -1.01 -6.77
CA HIS A 115 13.81 0.23 -7.55
C HIS A 115 14.33 1.42 -6.73
N PHE A 116 14.31 1.31 -5.40
CA PHE A 116 14.56 2.43 -4.48
C PHE A 116 15.69 2.16 -3.49
N GLY A 117 16.47 1.10 -3.70
CA GLY A 117 17.63 0.78 -2.85
C GLY A 117 17.24 0.41 -1.41
N ILE A 118 16.05 -0.16 -1.17
CA ILE A 118 15.60 -0.40 0.22
C ILE A 118 16.37 -1.57 0.85
N LYS A 119 17.08 -1.27 1.94
CA LYS A 119 17.89 -2.19 2.74
C LYS A 119 17.03 -3.11 3.63
N CYS A 120 17.57 -4.25 4.05
CA CYS A 120 16.81 -5.29 4.76
C CYS A 120 16.22 -4.83 6.10
N HIS A 121 17.00 -4.30 7.05
CA HIS A 121 16.53 -3.83 8.38
C HIS A 121 15.33 -4.61 8.99
N GLY A 122 15.51 -5.90 9.30
CA GLY A 122 14.44 -6.75 9.87
C GLY A 122 13.47 -7.37 8.85
N TRP A 123 13.63 -7.07 7.56
CA TRP A 123 12.90 -7.69 6.46
C TRP A 123 13.00 -9.21 6.48
N THR A 124 11.87 -9.93 6.44
CA THR A 124 11.78 -11.40 6.47
C THR A 124 11.58 -12.05 5.10
N GLY A 125 11.28 -11.26 4.06
CA GLY A 125 11.09 -11.76 2.70
C GLY A 125 12.40 -12.06 1.97
N GLY A 126 12.33 -12.16 0.64
CA GLY A 126 13.50 -12.41 -0.20
C GLY A 126 14.58 -11.33 -0.06
N ARG A 127 15.85 -11.71 -0.15
CA ARG A 127 16.99 -10.78 -0.02
C ARG A 127 17.99 -10.98 -1.15
N VAL A 128 18.79 -9.95 -1.43
CA VAL A 128 20.00 -10.02 -2.27
C VAL A 128 21.10 -9.26 -1.57
N TYR A 129 22.35 -9.72 -1.72
CA TYR A 129 23.52 -9.00 -1.27
C TYR A 129 24.16 -8.30 -2.46
N HIS A 130 24.47 -7.02 -2.29
CA HIS A 130 25.06 -6.17 -3.32
C HIS A 130 26.02 -5.20 -2.64
N ASP A 131 27.15 -4.94 -3.28
CA ASP A 131 28.14 -4.00 -2.77
C ASP A 131 27.73 -2.60 -3.23
N ASP A 132 27.34 -1.73 -2.30
CA ASP A 132 26.90 -0.34 -2.57
C ASP A 132 27.72 0.62 -1.70
N ASP A 133 27.21 0.99 -0.52
CA ASP A 133 27.96 1.79 0.47
C ASP A 133 28.99 0.93 1.23
N GLU A 134 28.63 -0.32 1.51
CA GLU A 134 29.41 -1.28 2.29
C GLU A 134 29.50 -2.62 1.55
N LEU A 135 30.53 -3.41 1.85
CA LEU A 135 30.67 -4.76 1.31
C LEU A 135 29.51 -5.65 1.80
N GLN A 136 28.89 -6.35 0.87
CA GLN A 136 27.81 -7.31 1.08
C GLN A 136 26.63 -6.72 1.84
N GLU A 137 26.20 -5.52 1.43
CA GLU A 137 25.02 -4.92 2.02
C GLU A 137 23.76 -5.67 1.61
N CYS A 138 22.84 -5.83 2.57
CA CYS A 138 21.60 -6.59 2.38
C CYS A 138 20.49 -5.68 1.85
N PHE A 139 19.98 -6.02 0.67
CA PHE A 139 18.84 -5.37 0.05
C PHE A 139 17.62 -6.29 -0.04
N ARG A 140 16.43 -5.68 0.08
CA ARG A 140 15.16 -6.39 -0.08
C ARG A 140 15.00 -6.85 -1.53
N LYS A 141 14.41 -8.03 -1.72
CA LYS A 141 14.07 -8.62 -3.02
C LYS A 141 12.57 -8.88 -3.11
N TYR A 142 12.00 -8.45 -4.22
CA TYR A 142 10.57 -8.48 -4.48
C TYR A 142 10.25 -9.39 -5.65
N LYS A 143 9.08 -10.05 -5.57
CA LYS A 143 8.56 -10.91 -6.64
C LYS A 143 8.12 -10.10 -7.88
N ASP A 144 7.73 -8.84 -7.68
CA ASP A 144 7.18 -7.94 -8.69
C ASP A 144 7.58 -6.48 -8.36
N PRO A 145 7.91 -5.64 -9.36
CA PRO A 145 8.23 -4.22 -9.15
C PRO A 145 7.24 -3.47 -8.26
N LYS A 146 5.92 -3.73 -8.38
CA LYS A 146 4.91 -3.01 -7.61
C LYS A 146 5.13 -3.09 -6.10
N TYR A 147 5.73 -4.18 -5.59
CA TYR A 147 6.02 -4.31 -4.17
C TYR A 147 7.18 -3.43 -3.73
N SER A 148 8.14 -3.15 -4.60
CA SER A 148 9.19 -2.19 -4.30
C SER A 148 8.64 -0.76 -4.23
N PHE A 149 7.67 -0.42 -5.09
CA PHE A 149 6.97 0.87 -5.04
C PHE A 149 6.14 1.00 -3.77
N ARG A 150 5.37 -0.05 -3.44
CA ARG A 150 4.63 -0.13 -2.17
C ARG A 150 5.54 0.03 -0.96
N ASP A 151 6.65 -0.71 -0.91
CA ASP A 151 7.56 -0.67 0.22
C ASP A 151 8.26 0.69 0.35
N HIS A 152 8.53 1.37 -0.78
CA HIS A 152 8.98 2.76 -0.78
C HIS A 152 7.92 3.70 -0.18
N SER A 153 6.64 3.54 -0.55
CA SER A 153 5.56 4.34 0.02
C SER A 153 5.40 4.12 1.52
N LEU A 154 5.46 2.86 1.97
CA LEU A 154 5.43 2.51 3.39
C LEU A 154 6.63 3.09 4.13
N PHE A 155 7.83 2.99 3.55
CA PHE A 155 9.06 3.55 4.10
C PHE A 155 8.93 5.06 4.37
N LEU A 156 8.33 5.83 3.44
CA LEU A 156 8.11 7.26 3.62
C LEU A 156 6.95 7.57 4.59
N THR A 157 5.86 6.80 4.54
CA THR A 157 4.67 7.07 5.36
C THR A 157 4.79 6.62 6.81
N GLU A 158 5.58 5.59 7.10
CA GLU A 158 5.69 5.03 8.46
C GLU A 158 6.76 5.70 9.30
N ARG A 159 7.76 6.34 8.68
CA ARG A 159 8.89 6.94 9.41
C ARG A 159 8.58 8.38 9.77
N SER A 160 8.68 8.69 11.07
CA SER A 160 8.39 10.01 11.63
C SER A 160 9.17 11.16 10.96
N ARG A 161 10.42 10.92 10.55
CA ARG A 161 11.28 11.91 9.89
C ARG A 161 10.74 12.47 8.57
N TYR A 162 9.81 11.76 7.92
CA TYR A 162 9.21 12.17 6.64
C TYR A 162 7.82 12.79 6.79
N GLN A 163 7.21 12.81 7.99
CA GLN A 163 5.81 13.21 8.17
C GLN A 163 5.51 14.65 7.74
N ASP A 164 6.48 15.55 7.84
CA ASP A 164 6.32 16.94 7.39
C ASP A 164 6.11 17.05 5.87
N LEU A 165 6.58 16.08 5.08
CA LEU A 165 6.34 16.04 3.63
C LEU A 165 4.84 15.93 3.32
N PHE A 166 4.11 15.14 4.10
CA PHE A 166 2.68 14.88 3.90
C PHE A 166 1.79 16.06 4.28
N LYS A 167 2.36 17.12 4.89
CA LYS A 167 1.68 18.41 5.14
C LYS A 167 1.76 19.34 3.93
N LEU A 168 2.66 19.06 2.97
CA LEU A 168 2.81 19.85 1.76
C LEU A 168 1.61 19.63 0.83
N LYS A 169 1.40 20.60 -0.07
CA LYS A 169 0.40 20.43 -1.14
C LYS A 169 0.80 19.26 -2.03
N LYS A 170 -0.17 18.48 -2.50
CA LYS A 170 0.07 17.28 -3.33
C LYS A 170 0.75 17.57 -4.68
N HIS A 171 0.71 18.80 -5.17
CA HIS A 171 1.42 19.25 -6.39
C HIS A 171 2.77 19.92 -6.10
N ASP A 172 3.16 20.09 -4.83
CA ASP A 172 4.42 20.75 -4.45
C ASP A 172 5.61 19.80 -4.52
N TYR A 173 5.87 19.26 -5.72
CA TYR A 173 7.00 18.35 -5.93
C TYR A 173 8.35 19.01 -5.62
N LYS A 174 8.48 20.35 -5.77
CA LYS A 174 9.69 21.08 -5.41
C LYS A 174 9.90 21.11 -3.89
N GLY A 175 8.83 21.33 -3.13
CA GLY A 175 8.83 21.20 -1.67
C GLY A 175 9.18 19.78 -1.24
N TRP A 176 8.56 18.78 -1.88
CA TRP A 176 8.86 17.36 -1.62
C TRP A 176 10.33 17.01 -1.87
N ALA A 177 10.90 17.40 -3.00
CA ALA A 177 12.30 17.13 -3.33
C ALA A 177 13.27 17.73 -2.30
N ARG A 178 13.03 18.97 -1.85
CA ARG A 178 13.83 19.62 -0.79
C ARG A 178 13.60 18.97 0.57
N GLY A 179 12.36 18.63 0.87
CA GLY A 179 11.97 17.98 2.12
C GLY A 179 12.56 16.58 2.26
N LEU A 180 12.62 15.78 1.20
CA LEU A 180 13.25 14.46 1.19
C LEU A 180 14.73 14.54 1.57
N LYS A 181 15.47 15.49 0.97
CA LYS A 181 16.86 15.77 1.36
C LYS A 181 16.95 16.24 2.81
N LYS A 182 16.13 17.19 3.23
CA LYS A 182 16.14 17.73 4.60
C LYS A 182 15.84 16.63 5.63
N ALA A 183 14.89 15.75 5.30
CA ALA A 183 14.53 14.59 6.09
C ALA A 183 15.63 13.54 6.08
N GLY A 184 16.62 13.60 5.18
CA GLY A 184 17.78 12.72 5.10
C GLY A 184 17.53 11.40 4.37
N TYR A 185 16.75 11.46 3.28
CA TYR A 185 16.66 10.37 2.29
C TYR A 185 17.98 10.15 1.55
N ALA A 186 18.66 11.23 1.17
CA ALA A 186 19.95 11.19 0.48
C ALA A 186 20.92 12.21 1.08
N THR A 187 22.22 11.88 1.05
CA THR A 187 23.32 12.74 1.52
C THR A 187 23.73 13.78 0.48
N ASP A 188 23.51 13.49 -0.81
CA ASP A 188 23.87 14.38 -1.93
C ASP A 188 23.16 15.75 -1.83
N PRO A 189 23.90 16.87 -1.71
CA PRO A 189 23.30 18.20 -1.66
C PRO A 189 22.54 18.58 -2.94
N ARG A 190 22.86 17.96 -4.09
CA ARG A 190 22.18 18.18 -5.37
C ARG A 190 20.94 17.30 -5.55
N TYR A 191 20.63 16.41 -4.61
CA TYR A 191 19.49 15.49 -4.70
C TYR A 191 18.17 16.19 -5.06
N PRO A 192 17.78 17.32 -4.41
CA PRO A 192 16.54 18.01 -4.79
C PRO A 192 16.55 18.50 -6.24
N HIS A 193 17.69 19.03 -6.71
CA HIS A 193 17.81 19.53 -8.08
C HIS A 193 17.75 18.39 -9.09
N LYS A 194 18.35 17.23 -8.80
CA LYS A 194 18.26 16.04 -9.66
C LYS A 194 16.82 15.58 -9.83
N LEU A 195 16.06 15.47 -8.73
CA LEU A 195 14.65 15.10 -8.78
C LEU A 195 13.82 16.13 -9.56
N ILE A 196 13.96 17.41 -9.25
CA ILE A 196 13.24 18.49 -9.95
C ILE A 196 13.56 18.46 -11.45
N SER A 197 14.83 18.28 -11.83
CA SER A 197 15.23 18.21 -13.23
C SER A 197 14.62 17.00 -13.96
N ILE A 198 14.53 15.83 -13.33
CA ILE A 198 13.86 14.66 -13.91
C ILE A 198 12.35 14.94 -14.06
N ILE A 199 11.70 15.48 -13.03
CA ILE A 199 10.26 15.78 -13.05
C ILE A 199 9.92 16.77 -14.16
N GLU A 200 10.66 17.86 -14.27
CA GLU A 200 10.42 18.90 -15.27
C GLU A 200 10.77 18.42 -16.69
N ARG A 201 11.88 17.69 -16.86
CA ARG A 201 12.31 17.19 -18.19
C ARG A 201 11.32 16.21 -18.81
N TYR A 202 10.74 15.33 -18.00
CA TYR A 202 9.83 14.29 -18.47
C TYR A 202 8.35 14.59 -18.19
N GLY A 203 8.03 15.81 -17.74
CA GLY A 203 6.64 16.23 -17.51
C GLY A 203 5.89 15.39 -16.48
N LEU A 204 6.58 14.88 -15.45
CA LEU A 204 6.01 13.87 -14.54
C LEU A 204 4.85 14.39 -13.67
N THR A 205 4.70 15.72 -13.55
CA THR A 205 3.55 16.33 -12.84
C THR A 205 2.22 16.00 -13.51
N HIS A 206 2.22 15.63 -14.80
CA HIS A 206 1.01 15.17 -15.48
C HIS A 206 0.34 14.00 -14.73
N TYR A 207 1.13 13.09 -14.17
CA TYR A 207 0.60 11.96 -13.40
C TYR A 207 0.02 12.38 -12.05
N ASP A 208 0.55 13.43 -11.43
CA ASP A 208 -0.05 14.02 -10.22
C ASP A 208 -1.43 14.62 -10.54
N ASP A 209 -1.53 15.36 -11.65
CA ASP A 209 -2.77 16.00 -12.09
C ASP A 209 -3.85 14.97 -12.41
N LEU A 210 -3.48 13.85 -13.07
CA LEU A 210 -4.40 12.74 -13.34
C LEU A 210 -5.00 12.17 -12.05
N VAL A 211 -4.20 12.03 -10.99
CA VAL A 211 -4.67 11.51 -9.69
C VAL A 211 -5.54 12.53 -8.95
N LEU A 212 -5.21 13.82 -9.04
CA LEU A 212 -5.94 14.89 -8.35
C LEU A 212 -7.26 15.30 -9.04
N GLY A 213 -7.61 14.67 -10.16
CA GLY A 213 -8.82 14.99 -10.92
C GLY A 213 -8.69 16.24 -11.79
N GLY A 214 -7.46 16.58 -12.18
CA GLY A 214 -7.16 17.70 -13.08
C GLY A 214 -7.92 17.57 -14.39
N THR A 215 -8.77 18.55 -14.68
CA THR A 215 -9.58 18.64 -15.90
C THR A 215 -8.74 19.05 -17.11
N THR A 216 -7.87 18.18 -17.61
CA THR A 216 -7.39 18.34 -19.00
C THR A 216 -8.46 17.80 -19.94
N LYS A 217 -9.22 18.72 -20.56
CA LYS A 217 -10.23 18.43 -21.61
C LYS A 217 -9.64 17.74 -22.87
N THR A 218 -8.35 17.44 -22.90
CA THR A 218 -7.61 16.96 -24.09
C THR A 218 -6.88 15.63 -23.85
N ALA A 219 -7.36 14.77 -22.96
CA ALA A 219 -6.88 13.38 -22.81
C ALA A 219 -8.03 12.44 -22.44
N LYS A 220 -9.13 12.50 -23.20
CA LYS A 220 -10.28 11.61 -23.07
C LYS A 220 -10.17 10.35 -23.94
N THR A 221 -8.94 9.92 -24.23
CA THR A 221 -8.71 8.70 -25.00
C THR A 221 -7.65 7.87 -24.27
N ASN A 222 -8.10 6.73 -23.74
CA ASN A 222 -7.36 5.59 -23.19
C ASN A 222 -7.09 5.49 -21.67
N VAL A 223 -7.24 6.54 -20.85
CA VAL A 223 -7.08 6.36 -19.38
C VAL A 223 -8.40 5.93 -18.69
N ALA A 224 -9.54 6.06 -19.36
CA ALA A 224 -10.87 5.77 -18.78
C ALA A 224 -11.15 4.27 -18.49
N ASN A 225 -10.30 3.35 -18.98
CA ASN A 225 -10.46 1.91 -18.75
C ASN A 225 -9.60 1.33 -17.62
N ALA A 226 -8.75 2.13 -16.97
CA ALA A 226 -7.96 1.70 -15.82
C ALA A 226 -8.56 2.24 -14.51
N LYS A 227 -9.87 2.07 -14.29
CA LYS A 227 -10.45 2.31 -12.96
C LYS A 227 -10.03 1.16 -12.04
N ILE A 228 -8.84 1.31 -11.50
CA ILE A 228 -8.19 0.43 -10.54
C ILE A 228 -9.10 0.32 -9.30
N LYS A 229 -9.57 -0.90 -9.01
CA LYS A 229 -10.47 -1.19 -7.89
C LYS A 229 -9.66 -1.48 -6.63
N THR A 230 -9.69 -0.55 -5.67
CA THR A 230 -9.05 -0.68 -4.35
C THR A 230 -10.08 -0.68 -3.22
N TYR A 231 -9.65 -1.09 -2.03
CA TYR A 231 -10.46 -1.08 -0.81
C TYR A 231 -9.65 -0.62 0.41
N THR A 232 -10.11 0.42 1.09
CA THR A 232 -9.53 0.85 2.37
C THR A 232 -10.08 0.01 3.51
N VAL A 233 -9.20 -0.72 4.21
CA VAL A 233 -9.54 -1.57 5.36
C VAL A 233 -10.18 -0.73 6.46
N GLN A 234 -11.36 -1.14 6.90
CA GLN A 234 -12.14 -0.50 7.95
C GLN A 234 -12.06 -1.29 9.25
N ARG A 235 -12.50 -0.68 10.36
CA ARG A 235 -12.56 -1.35 11.65
C ARG A 235 -13.45 -2.60 11.55
N GLY A 236 -12.90 -3.75 11.97
CA GLY A 236 -13.59 -5.04 11.96
C GLY A 236 -13.46 -5.82 10.65
N ASP A 237 -12.73 -5.29 9.66
CA ASP A 237 -12.43 -6.06 8.46
C ASP A 237 -11.38 -7.16 8.72
N THR A 238 -11.51 -8.24 7.96
CA THR A 238 -10.53 -9.30 7.81
C THR A 238 -10.31 -9.54 6.33
N LEU A 239 -9.20 -10.17 5.93
CA LEU A 239 -9.05 -10.56 4.52
C LEU A 239 -10.22 -11.43 4.05
N TYR A 240 -10.76 -12.29 4.91
CA TYR A 240 -11.92 -13.11 4.59
C TYR A 240 -13.18 -12.28 4.31
N SER A 241 -13.52 -11.30 5.17
CA SER A 241 -14.72 -10.47 4.96
C SER A 241 -14.62 -9.64 3.68
N ILE A 242 -13.42 -9.12 3.40
CA ILE A 242 -13.14 -8.36 2.18
C ILE A 242 -13.20 -9.27 0.95
N SER A 243 -12.56 -10.44 1.01
CA SER A 243 -12.54 -11.37 -0.12
C SER A 243 -13.95 -11.84 -0.50
N ARG A 244 -14.80 -12.13 0.50
CA ARG A 244 -16.23 -12.46 0.30
C ARG A 244 -17.01 -11.31 -0.31
N ARG A 245 -16.80 -10.07 0.15
CA ARG A 245 -17.48 -8.88 -0.36
C ARG A 245 -17.18 -8.63 -1.83
N TYR A 246 -15.94 -8.86 -2.25
CA TYR A 246 -15.47 -8.57 -3.60
C TYR A 246 -15.38 -9.81 -4.51
N ASN A 247 -15.84 -10.97 -4.03
CA ASN A 247 -15.80 -12.23 -4.75
C ASN A 247 -14.40 -12.60 -5.28
N ILE A 248 -13.38 -12.40 -4.43
CA ILE A 248 -11.99 -12.82 -4.65
C ILE A 248 -11.60 -13.79 -3.53
N THR A 249 -10.62 -14.65 -3.78
CA THR A 249 -10.11 -15.53 -2.71
C THR A 249 -9.19 -14.74 -1.77
N VAL A 250 -9.04 -15.21 -0.53
CA VAL A 250 -8.07 -14.61 0.42
C VAL A 250 -6.67 -14.69 -0.17
N ASP A 251 -6.29 -15.82 -0.76
CA ASP A 251 -4.97 -15.99 -1.38
C ASP A 251 -4.74 -15.03 -2.55
N THR A 252 -5.75 -14.83 -3.40
CA THR A 252 -5.70 -13.85 -4.49
C THR A 252 -5.56 -12.43 -3.94
N LEU A 253 -6.32 -12.08 -2.90
CA LEU A 253 -6.24 -10.77 -2.26
C LEU A 253 -4.86 -10.55 -1.63
N LYS A 254 -4.31 -11.54 -0.91
CA LYS A 254 -2.94 -11.51 -0.40
C LYS A 254 -1.93 -11.32 -1.52
N GLN A 255 -2.08 -12.09 -2.59
CA GLN A 255 -1.20 -12.01 -3.75
C GLN A 255 -1.27 -10.67 -4.46
N TYR A 256 -2.44 -10.01 -4.56
CA TYR A 256 -2.50 -8.68 -5.14
C TYR A 256 -1.73 -7.64 -4.32
N ASN A 257 -1.67 -7.85 -3.01
CA ASN A 257 -1.16 -6.91 -2.02
C ASN A 257 0.22 -7.29 -1.45
N GLY A 258 0.80 -8.42 -1.85
CA GLY A 258 2.09 -8.89 -1.35
C GLY A 258 2.06 -9.29 0.13
N LEU A 259 0.90 -9.72 0.64
CA LEU A 259 0.74 -10.11 2.05
C LEU A 259 1.22 -11.55 2.26
N GLU A 260 2.12 -11.74 3.22
CA GLU A 260 2.62 -13.07 3.60
C GLU A 260 1.63 -13.79 4.54
N ASP A 261 0.88 -13.04 5.35
CA ASP A 261 -0.12 -13.56 6.30
C ASP A 261 -1.49 -12.88 6.13
N ASN A 262 -2.39 -13.08 7.09
CA ASN A 262 -3.74 -12.49 7.07
C ASN A 262 -3.84 -11.15 7.80
N THR A 263 -2.70 -10.60 8.23
CA THR A 263 -2.64 -9.38 9.03
C THR A 263 -2.88 -8.18 8.13
N ILE A 264 -3.87 -7.37 8.50
CA ILE A 264 -4.18 -6.10 7.85
C ILE A 264 -4.43 -5.01 8.89
N SER A 265 -4.07 -3.79 8.56
CA SER A 265 -4.25 -2.63 9.44
C SER A 265 -5.42 -1.76 8.99
N ILE A 266 -6.15 -1.17 9.95
CA ILE A 266 -7.18 -0.19 9.64
C ILE A 266 -6.54 0.97 8.87
N GLY A 267 -7.17 1.39 7.77
CA GLY A 267 -6.65 2.41 6.86
C GLY A 267 -5.73 1.86 5.77
N GLN A 268 -5.27 0.61 5.86
CA GLN A 268 -4.50 -0.03 4.79
C GLN A 268 -5.35 -0.10 3.52
N VAL A 269 -4.81 0.33 2.39
CA VAL A 269 -5.50 0.22 1.11
C VAL A 269 -5.07 -1.06 0.40
N LEU A 270 -6.05 -1.88 0.03
CA LEU A 270 -5.87 -3.16 -0.64
C LEU A 270 -6.30 -3.10 -2.11
N TYR A 271 -5.46 -3.67 -2.97
CA TYR A 271 -5.76 -4.03 -4.34
C TYR A 271 -6.83 -5.12 -4.41
N LEU A 272 -7.93 -4.86 -5.13
CA LEU A 272 -8.98 -5.87 -5.38
C LEU A 272 -8.89 -6.54 -6.76
N HIS A 273 -7.89 -6.18 -7.55
CA HIS A 273 -7.64 -6.70 -8.89
C HIS A 273 -6.13 -6.77 -9.14
N GLU A 274 -5.76 -7.51 -10.17
CA GLU A 274 -4.39 -7.54 -10.68
C GLU A 274 -4.05 -6.17 -11.26
N VAL A 275 -2.93 -5.58 -10.81
CA VAL A 275 -2.34 -4.39 -11.44
C VAL A 275 -1.76 -4.86 -12.77
N LYS A 276 -2.56 -4.82 -13.82
CA LYS A 276 -2.08 -5.04 -15.19
C LYS A 276 -1.69 -3.69 -15.77
N ASN A 277 -0.40 -3.53 -16.08
CA ASN A 277 0.04 -2.48 -16.96
C ASN A 277 -0.23 -2.95 -18.40
N GLN A 278 -1.08 -2.23 -19.14
CA GLN A 278 -1.30 -2.44 -20.59
C GLN A 278 -0.15 -1.85 -21.39
#